data_AF-A0A4Y9PM48-F1
#
_entry.id   AF-A0A4Y9PM48-F1
#
_cell.length_a   1.000
_cell.length_b   1.000
_cell.length_c   1.000
_cell.angle_alpha   90.00
_cell.angle_beta   90.00
_cell.angle_gamma   90.00
#
_symmetry.space_group_name_H-M   'P 1'
#
loop_
_entity.id
_entity.type
_entity.pdbx_description
1 polymer ?
#
loop_
_entity_poly.entity_id
_entity_poly.type
_entity_poly.pdbx_seq_one_letter_code
_entity_poly.pdbx_strand_id
1 'polypeptide(L)'
;MTAGTATRPAAPSRRSARHPGSAATGAAFHLLRRGTLVMAVIAGGLPAFVAVEYRDTFSGAIGVASLTGLAENPAIRTLFGRPVALDDPGGFTVWRTGTVLAVLVGVWAVLSATRLTRGEEEAGRWDLLLSGRLRLRFLVASSLAVVLLATAVVGAAVTLGLMLAGTETTGAVLFGLLVGGTGMVGAGLGAVAAQLLPERRAASGLGVAVL
;
A
#
# COMPACT_ATOMS: atom_id res chain seq x y z
N MET A 1 -55.16 32.15 39.96
CA MET A 1 -54.04 31.20 40.15
C MET A 1 -54.10 30.17 39.03
N THR A 2 -53.32 30.36 37.96
CA THR A 2 -53.21 29.41 36.85
C THR A 2 -51.83 28.79 36.87
N ALA A 3 -51.74 27.53 37.29
CA ALA A 3 -50.51 26.76 37.32
C ALA A 3 -50.12 26.40 35.87
N GLY A 4 -49.05 27.02 35.36
CA GLY A 4 -48.45 26.66 34.08
C GLY A 4 -47.68 25.35 34.19
N THR A 5 -48.15 24.30 33.53
CA THR A 5 -47.44 23.04 33.36
C THR A 5 -46.19 23.26 32.50
N ALA A 6 -45.01 23.14 33.11
CA ALA A 6 -43.74 23.15 32.41
C ALA A 6 -43.58 21.87 31.57
N THR A 7 -43.58 22.02 30.24
CA THR A 7 -43.29 20.92 29.31
C THR A 7 -41.82 20.52 29.41
N ARG A 8 -41.57 19.28 29.84
CA ARG A 8 -40.24 18.68 29.95
C ARG A 8 -39.60 18.60 28.55
N PRO A 9 -38.39 19.15 28.32
CA PRO A 9 -37.74 19.06 27.02
C PRO A 9 -37.47 17.59 26.67
N ALA A 10 -37.81 17.21 25.43
CA ALA A 10 -37.62 15.87 24.91
C ALA A 10 -36.12 15.49 24.99
N ALA A 11 -35.82 14.33 25.58
CA ALA A 11 -34.45 13.84 25.67
C ALA A 11 -33.86 13.66 24.26
N PRO A 12 -32.64 14.13 23.98
CA PRO A 12 -32.04 14.01 22.66
C PRO A 12 -31.97 12.52 22.29
N SER A 13 -32.48 12.18 21.11
CA SER A 13 -32.38 10.84 20.55
C SER A 13 -30.92 10.41 20.55
N ARG A 14 -30.58 9.37 21.33
CA ARG A 14 -29.24 8.78 21.33
C ARG A 14 -28.96 8.25 19.92
N ARG A 15 -28.30 9.05 19.07
CA ARG A 15 -27.70 8.54 17.84
C ARG A 15 -26.84 7.35 18.24
N SER A 16 -27.04 6.21 17.58
CA SER A 16 -26.22 5.01 17.74
C SER A 16 -24.74 5.42 17.73
N ALA A 17 -24.13 5.48 18.92
CA ALA A 17 -22.75 5.88 19.04
C ALA A 17 -21.92 4.73 18.45
N ARG A 18 -21.21 4.99 17.35
CA ARG A 18 -20.32 4.00 16.74
C ARG A 18 -19.37 3.47 17.82
N HIS A 19 -19.14 2.16 17.83
CA HIS A 19 -18.21 1.55 18.77
C HIS A 19 -16.83 2.21 18.60
N PRO A 20 -16.17 2.69 19.67
CA PRO A 20 -14.96 3.52 19.58
C PRO A 20 -13.85 2.87 18.75
N GLY A 21 -13.76 1.54 18.78
CA GLY A 21 -12.81 0.79 17.95
C GLY A 21 -13.05 0.95 16.45
N SER A 22 -14.32 0.90 16.02
CA SER A 22 -14.68 1.10 14.60
C SER A 22 -14.38 2.52 14.11
N ALA A 23 -14.47 3.51 15.00
CA ALA A 23 -14.14 4.89 14.68
C ALA A 23 -12.62 5.07 14.50
N ALA A 24 -11.80 4.45 15.36
CA ALA A 24 -10.34 4.49 15.26
C ALA A 24 -9.84 3.80 13.98
N THR A 25 -10.32 2.59 13.68
CA THR A 25 -9.99 1.89 12.42
C THR A 25 -10.49 2.67 11.20
N GLY A 26 -11.68 3.26 11.30
CA GLY A 26 -12.22 4.16 10.29
C GLY A 26 -11.29 5.35 10.04
N ALA A 27 -10.81 6.03 11.09
CA ALA A 27 -9.88 7.14 10.95
C ALA A 27 -8.57 6.73 10.26
N ALA A 28 -7.97 5.61 10.66
CA ALA A 28 -6.78 5.06 10.02
C ALA A 28 -7.00 4.79 8.51
N PHE A 29 -8.14 4.18 8.16
CA PHE A 29 -8.54 3.98 6.76
C PHE A 29 -8.68 5.31 6.00
N HIS A 30 -9.32 6.32 6.59
CA HIS A 30 -9.48 7.63 5.95
C HIS A 30 -8.15 8.35 5.72
N LEU A 31 -7.19 8.18 6.65
CA LEU A 31 -5.85 8.75 6.54
C LEU A 31 -5.03 8.09 5.44
N LEU A 32 -5.25 6.81 5.16
CA LEU A 32 -4.49 6.05 4.17
C LEU A 32 -5.16 5.99 2.79
N ARG A 33 -6.49 6.08 2.69
CA ARG A 33 -7.25 5.83 1.44
C ARG A 33 -6.71 6.60 0.23
N ARG A 34 -6.34 7.88 0.39
CA ARG A 34 -5.81 8.70 -0.72
C ARG A 34 -4.45 8.19 -1.18
N GLY A 35 -3.58 7.86 -0.23
CA GLY A 35 -2.28 7.25 -0.52
C GLY A 35 -2.44 5.89 -1.18
N THR A 36 -3.38 5.06 -0.71
CA THR A 36 -3.70 3.76 -1.33
C THR A 36 -4.18 3.92 -2.75
N LEU A 37 -5.09 4.86 -3.02
CA LEU A 37 -5.60 5.11 -4.37
C LEU A 37 -4.49 5.57 -5.31
N VAL A 38 -3.65 6.51 -4.88
CA VAL A 38 -2.50 6.97 -5.67
C VAL A 38 -1.55 5.81 -5.95
N MET A 39 -1.20 5.02 -4.93
CA MET A 39 -0.30 3.89 -5.11
C MET A 39 -0.91 2.79 -5.99
N ALA A 40 -2.19 2.50 -5.86
CA ALA A 40 -2.88 1.53 -6.70
C ALA A 40 -2.94 1.97 -8.16
N VAL A 41 -3.19 3.26 -8.42
CA VAL A 41 -3.17 3.81 -9.78
C VAL A 41 -1.77 3.76 -10.38
N ILE A 42 -0.74 4.15 -9.63
CA ILE A 42 0.65 4.11 -10.12
C ILE A 42 1.09 2.66 -10.36
N ALA A 43 0.91 1.79 -9.36
CA ALA A 43 1.37 0.42 -9.42
C ALA A 43 0.58 -0.44 -10.43
N GLY A 44 -0.71 -0.17 -10.63
CA GLY A 44 -1.49 -0.81 -11.69
C GLY A 44 -1.21 -0.24 -13.08
N GLY A 45 -1.14 1.09 -13.18
CA GLY A 45 -1.01 1.80 -14.44
C GLY A 45 0.37 1.69 -15.08
N LEU A 46 1.45 1.79 -14.31
CA LEU A 46 2.81 1.71 -14.84
C LEU A 46 3.11 0.39 -15.57
N PRO A 47 2.92 -0.80 -14.97
CA PRO A 47 3.17 -2.05 -15.67
C PRO A 47 2.17 -2.29 -16.80
N ALA A 48 0.91 -1.89 -16.65
CA ALA A 48 -0.07 -1.97 -17.74
C ALA A 48 0.37 -1.14 -18.95
N PHE A 49 0.84 0.09 -18.72
CA PHE A 49 1.37 0.96 -19.76
C PHE A 49 2.59 0.34 -20.44
N VAL A 50 3.54 -0.20 -19.68
CA VAL A 50 4.73 -0.89 -20.24
C VAL A 50 4.33 -2.10 -21.09
N ALA A 51 3.35 -2.90 -20.67
CA ALA A 51 2.88 -4.05 -21.42
C ALA A 51 2.16 -3.67 -22.72
N VAL A 52 1.41 -2.56 -22.73
CA VAL A 52 0.79 -2.00 -23.94
C VAL A 52 1.86 -1.47 -24.90
N GLU A 53 2.76 -0.61 -24.42
CA GLU A 53 3.87 -0.05 -25.21
C GLU A 53 4.76 -1.14 -25.82
N TYR A 54 5.02 -2.21 -25.06
CA TYR A 54 5.77 -3.35 -25.59
C TYR A 54 5.06 -3.97 -26.80
N ARG A 55 3.75 -4.20 -26.71
CA ARG A 55 2.99 -4.77 -27.83
C ARG A 55 2.96 -3.82 -29.03
N ASP A 56 2.67 -2.55 -28.82
CA ASP A 56 2.51 -1.59 -29.92
C ASP A 56 3.83 -1.31 -30.64
N THR A 57 4.94 -1.27 -29.90
CA THR A 57 6.26 -0.89 -30.45
C THR A 57 7.09 -2.09 -30.91
N PHE A 58 7.08 -3.20 -30.17
CA PHE A 58 8.02 -4.32 -30.40
C PHE A 58 7.40 -5.51 -31.12
N SER A 59 6.08 -5.70 -31.09
CA SER A 59 5.47 -6.87 -31.75
C SER A 59 5.46 -6.81 -33.28
N GLY A 60 5.71 -5.64 -33.89
CA GLY A 60 5.62 -5.44 -35.34
C GLY A 60 6.86 -4.91 -36.07
N ALA A 61 7.80 -4.22 -35.39
CA ALA A 61 8.82 -3.41 -36.09
C ALA A 61 10.28 -3.68 -35.71
N ILE A 62 10.56 -4.23 -34.53
CA ILE A 62 11.93 -4.37 -34.02
C ILE A 62 12.09 -5.74 -33.35
N GLY A 63 12.86 -6.64 -33.97
CA GLY A 63 13.08 -7.98 -33.43
C GLY A 63 13.74 -7.99 -32.05
N VAL A 64 13.50 -9.06 -31.29
CA VAL A 64 14.05 -9.34 -29.94
C VAL A 64 15.57 -9.11 -29.86
N ALA A 65 16.29 -9.26 -30.98
CA ALA A 65 17.71 -8.96 -31.14
C ALA A 65 18.14 -7.54 -30.69
N SER A 66 17.25 -6.56 -30.81
CA SER A 66 17.48 -5.18 -30.35
C SER A 66 17.42 -5.03 -28.82
N LEU A 67 16.61 -5.86 -28.16
CA LEU A 67 16.46 -5.88 -26.70
C LEU A 67 17.63 -6.60 -26.04
N THR A 68 18.23 -7.59 -26.70
CA THR A 68 19.41 -8.31 -26.20
C THR A 68 20.59 -7.37 -25.90
N GLY A 69 20.87 -6.39 -26.75
CA GLY A 69 21.96 -5.42 -26.48
C GLY A 69 21.72 -4.55 -25.24
N LEU A 70 20.45 -4.21 -24.96
CA LEU A 70 20.07 -3.51 -23.75
C LEU A 70 20.12 -4.44 -22.52
N ALA A 71 19.71 -5.69 -22.70
CA ALA A 71 19.62 -6.69 -21.64
C ALA A 71 20.97 -7.29 -21.25
N GLU A 72 21.97 -7.26 -22.14
CA GLU A 72 23.35 -7.64 -21.85
C GLU A 72 24.14 -6.53 -21.15
N ASN A 73 23.63 -5.30 -21.14
CA ASN A 73 24.28 -4.18 -20.47
C ASN A 73 24.44 -4.48 -18.96
N PRO A 74 25.67 -4.53 -18.43
CA PRO A 74 25.92 -4.93 -17.05
C PRO A 74 25.27 -3.99 -16.03
N ALA A 75 25.12 -2.70 -16.32
CA ALA A 75 24.41 -1.76 -15.46
C ALA A 75 22.90 -2.10 -15.37
N ILE A 76 22.29 -2.46 -16.49
CA ILE A 76 20.87 -2.83 -16.55
C ILE A 76 20.64 -4.16 -15.85
N ARG A 77 21.53 -5.14 -16.04
CA ARG A 77 21.46 -6.43 -15.34
C ARG A 77 21.66 -6.30 -13.83
N THR A 78 22.46 -5.33 -13.39
CA THR A 78 22.65 -5.07 -11.95
C THR A 78 21.36 -4.53 -11.32
N LEU A 79 20.64 -3.67 -12.05
CA LEU A 79 19.43 -3.01 -11.52
C LEU A 79 18.15 -3.86 -11.63
N PHE A 80 18.00 -4.60 -12.73
CA PHE A 80 16.78 -5.34 -13.06
C PHE A 80 16.96 -6.87 -12.98
N GLY A 81 18.17 -7.34 -12.69
CA GLY A 81 18.49 -8.76 -12.68
C GLY A 81 18.61 -9.35 -14.08
N ARG A 82 18.61 -10.68 -14.14
CA ARG A 82 18.70 -11.40 -15.42
C ARG A 82 17.40 -11.21 -16.21
N PRO A 83 17.48 -10.82 -17.49
CA PRO A 83 16.31 -10.76 -18.35
C PRO A 83 15.74 -12.18 -18.54
N VAL A 84 14.44 -12.34 -18.32
CA VAL A 84 13.71 -13.60 -18.53
C VAL A 84 12.46 -13.28 -19.34
N ALA A 85 12.13 -14.12 -20.32
CA ALA A 85 10.93 -14.00 -21.16
C ALA A 85 10.76 -12.61 -21.80
N LEU A 86 11.83 -12.10 -22.44
CA LEU A 86 11.82 -10.79 -23.13
C LEU A 86 10.97 -10.77 -24.40
N ASP A 87 10.59 -11.94 -24.89
CA ASP A 87 9.69 -12.20 -26.00
C ASP A 87 8.20 -12.19 -25.58
N ASP A 88 7.93 -12.18 -24.28
CA ASP A 88 6.59 -12.05 -23.71
C ASP A 88 6.37 -10.65 -23.11
N PRO A 89 5.27 -9.95 -23.43
CA PRO A 89 4.97 -8.63 -22.87
C PRO A 89 4.92 -8.62 -21.34
N GLY A 90 4.40 -9.68 -20.73
CA GLY A 90 4.33 -9.81 -19.27
C GLY A 90 5.73 -9.99 -18.66
N GLY A 91 6.51 -10.92 -19.20
CA GLY A 91 7.90 -11.18 -18.80
C GLY A 91 8.77 -9.93 -18.86
N PHE A 92 8.76 -9.23 -20.00
CA PHE A 92 9.45 -7.95 -20.16
C PHE A 92 9.00 -6.91 -19.12
N THR A 93 7.69 -6.79 -18.91
CA THR A 93 7.12 -5.81 -17.97
C THR A 93 7.57 -6.08 -16.53
N VAL A 94 7.54 -7.35 -16.09
CA VAL A 94 7.97 -7.75 -14.75
C VAL A 94 9.47 -7.45 -14.57
N TRP A 95 10.30 -7.81 -15.53
CA TRP A 95 11.74 -7.50 -15.48
C TRP A 95 12.00 -5.99 -15.40
N ARG A 96 11.26 -5.19 -16.19
CA ARG A 96 11.48 -3.75 -16.28
C ARG A 96 10.94 -2.96 -15.08
N THR A 97 9.83 -3.40 -14.49
CA THR A 97 9.11 -2.63 -13.46
C THR A 97 9.17 -3.25 -12.07
N GLY A 98 9.53 -4.53 -11.96
CA GLY A 98 9.45 -5.31 -10.72
C GLY A 98 10.21 -4.69 -9.55
N THR A 99 11.52 -4.45 -9.70
CA THR A 99 12.34 -3.86 -8.64
C THR A 99 11.83 -2.48 -8.22
N VAL A 100 11.44 -1.64 -9.20
CA VAL A 100 10.95 -0.29 -8.94
C VAL A 100 9.65 -0.32 -8.14
N LEU A 101 8.69 -1.17 -8.54
CA LEU A 101 7.43 -1.32 -7.83
C LEU A 101 7.61 -1.93 -6.45
N ALA A 102 8.48 -2.93 -6.31
CA ALA A 102 8.79 -3.56 -5.03
C ALA A 102 9.32 -2.54 -4.02
N VAL A 103 10.33 -1.74 -4.41
CA VAL A 103 10.90 -0.68 -3.56
C VAL A 103 9.85 0.39 -3.26
N LEU A 104 9.15 0.89 -4.28
CA LEU A 104 8.18 1.96 -4.12
C LEU A 104 7.04 1.57 -3.17
N VAL A 105 6.44 0.39 -3.37
CA VAL A 105 5.33 -0.12 -2.56
C VAL A 105 5.80 -0.50 -1.16
N GLY A 106 6.95 -1.16 -1.04
CA GLY A 106 7.54 -1.53 0.24
C GLY A 106 7.85 -0.31 1.11
N VAL A 107 8.55 0.70 0.56
CA VAL A 107 8.89 1.94 1.28
C VAL A 107 7.62 2.68 1.67
N TRP A 108 6.66 2.82 0.76
CA TRP A 108 5.38 3.45 1.06
C TRP A 108 4.63 2.72 2.20
N ALA A 109 4.68 1.39 2.23
CA ALA A 109 4.06 0.61 3.29
C ALA A 109 4.75 0.80 4.64
N VAL A 110 6.09 0.85 4.68
CA VAL A 110 6.87 1.22 5.89
C VAL A 110 6.43 2.58 6.42
N LEU A 111 6.43 3.59 5.55
CA LEU A 111 6.07 4.97 5.92
C LEU A 111 4.61 5.10 6.37
N SER A 112 3.72 4.27 5.80
CA SER A 112 2.31 4.23 6.15
C SER A 112 2.10 3.57 7.52
N ALA A 113 2.80 2.47 7.80
CA ALA A 113 2.74 1.79 9.08
C ALA A 113 3.27 2.68 10.21
N THR A 114 4.42 3.33 10.02
CA THR A 114 5.00 4.25 11.02
C THR A 114 4.13 5.50 11.21
N ARG A 115 3.49 5.99 10.16
CA ARG A 115 2.54 7.12 10.24
C ARG A 115 1.29 6.78 11.05
N LEU A 116 0.70 5.60 10.83
CA LEU A 116 -0.53 5.17 11.50
C LEU A 116 -0.33 4.60 12.91
N THR A 117 0.93 4.45 13.34
CA THR A 117 1.31 4.03 14.69
C THR A 117 2.06 5.15 15.39
N ARG A 118 3.39 5.20 15.25
CA ARG A 118 4.25 6.20 15.90
C ARG A 118 3.84 7.64 15.63
N GLY A 119 3.38 7.94 14.41
CA GLY A 119 2.88 9.28 14.07
C GLY A 119 1.56 9.67 14.74
N GLU A 120 0.73 8.71 15.13
CA GLU A 120 -0.49 8.96 15.91
C GLU A 120 -0.17 9.14 17.40
N GLU A 121 0.83 8.40 17.90
CA GLU A 121 1.36 8.55 19.27
C GLU A 121 2.03 9.91 19.46
N GLU A 122 2.95 10.29 18.57
CA GLU A 122 3.63 11.60 18.60
C GLU A 122 2.66 12.78 18.51
N ALA A 123 1.54 12.60 17.82
CA ALA A 123 0.51 13.62 17.72
C ALA A 123 -0.45 13.66 18.92
N GLY A 124 -0.23 12.83 19.96
CA GLY A 124 -1.05 12.76 21.17
C GLY A 124 -2.47 12.21 20.96
N ARG A 125 -2.80 11.74 19.75
CA ARG A 125 -4.16 11.24 19.44
C ARG A 125 -4.45 9.92 20.15
N TRP A 126 -3.42 9.10 20.35
CA TRP A 126 -3.57 7.83 21.06
C TRP A 126 -3.80 8.02 22.56
N ASP A 127 -3.28 9.08 23.19
CA ASP A 127 -3.51 9.35 24.62
C ASP A 127 -5.01 9.52 24.92
N LEU A 128 -5.72 10.25 24.06
CA LEU A 128 -7.17 10.41 24.15
C LEU A 128 -7.91 9.08 23.97
N LEU A 129 -7.50 8.26 23.01
CA LEU A 129 -8.12 6.95 22.75
C LEU A 129 -7.87 5.94 23.88
N LEU A 130 -6.66 5.97 24.45
CA LEU A 130 -6.20 5.09 25.53
C LEU A 130 -6.75 5.50 26.90
N SER A 131 -7.14 6.76 27.10
CA SER A 131 -7.90 7.18 28.29
C SER A 131 -9.31 6.56 28.36
N GLY A 132 -9.80 6.05 27.22
CA GLY A 132 -11.09 5.39 27.10
C GLY A 132 -11.02 3.87 27.29
N ARG A 133 -11.86 3.14 26.55
CA ARG A 133 -11.96 1.67 26.61
C ARG A 133 -11.02 0.94 25.63
N LEU A 134 -10.26 1.67 24.82
CA LEU A 134 -9.36 1.08 23.83
C LEU A 134 -8.02 0.71 24.45
N ARG A 135 -7.37 -0.31 23.88
CA ARG A 135 -6.06 -0.79 24.34
C ARG A 135 -5.04 -0.58 23.23
N LEU A 136 -3.78 -0.37 23.59
CA LEU A 136 -2.67 -0.17 22.64
C LEU A 136 -2.61 -1.27 21.58
N ARG A 137 -2.70 -2.54 22.01
CA ARG A 137 -2.71 -3.70 21.10
C ARG A 137 -3.78 -3.62 20.01
N PHE A 138 -4.95 -3.06 20.32
CA PHE A 138 -6.03 -2.92 19.35
C PHE A 138 -5.70 -1.82 18.34
N LEU A 139 -5.17 -0.68 18.80
CA LEU A 139 -4.79 0.43 17.93
C LEU A 139 -3.70 0.00 16.94
N VAL A 140 -2.61 -0.60 17.44
CA VAL A 140 -1.53 -1.13 16.61
C VAL A 140 -2.03 -2.18 15.61
N ALA A 141 -2.79 -3.18 16.07
CA ALA A 141 -3.30 -4.23 15.19
C ALA A 141 -4.25 -3.67 14.12
N SER A 142 -5.12 -2.72 14.48
CA SER A 142 -6.05 -2.10 13.54
C SER A 142 -5.34 -1.22 12.51
N SER A 143 -4.31 -0.46 12.92
CA SER A 143 -3.47 0.32 12.01
C SER A 143 -2.72 -0.58 11.05
N LEU A 144 -2.11 -1.66 11.54
CA LEU A 144 -1.42 -2.63 10.69
C LEU A 144 -2.38 -3.30 9.70
N ALA A 145 -3.55 -3.75 10.15
CA ALA A 145 -4.56 -4.36 9.28
C ALA A 145 -5.00 -3.42 8.14
N VAL A 146 -5.12 -2.11 8.41
CA VAL A 146 -5.42 -1.11 7.38
C VAL A 146 -4.31 -1.01 6.34
N VAL A 147 -3.04 -1.03 6.75
CA VAL A 147 -1.91 -1.00 5.80
C VAL A 147 -1.83 -2.30 4.99
N LEU A 148 -2.02 -3.47 5.63
CA LEU A 148 -2.02 -4.76 4.94
C LEU A 148 -3.15 -4.86 3.91
N LEU A 149 -4.34 -4.38 4.24
CA LEU A 149 -5.44 -4.29 3.27
C LEU A 149 -5.09 -3.34 2.13
N ALA A 150 -4.46 -2.21 2.44
CA ALA A 150 -4.07 -1.25 1.42
C ALA A 150 -3.02 -1.80 0.45
N THR A 151 -2.03 -2.56 0.93
CA THR A 151 -1.04 -3.22 0.05
C THR A 151 -1.66 -4.37 -0.75
N ALA A 152 -2.65 -5.07 -0.20
CA ALA A 152 -3.44 -6.05 -0.96
C ALA A 152 -4.22 -5.39 -2.11
N VAL A 153 -4.82 -4.22 -1.89
CA VAL A 153 -5.49 -3.44 -2.94
C VAL A 153 -4.50 -3.01 -4.03
N VAL A 154 -3.29 -2.60 -3.65
CA VAL A 154 -2.23 -2.27 -4.63
C VAL A 154 -1.85 -3.50 -5.47
N GLY A 155 -1.65 -4.67 -4.84
CA GLY A 155 -1.39 -5.92 -5.57
C GLY A 155 -2.53 -6.30 -6.51
N ALA A 156 -3.78 -6.16 -6.07
CA ALA A 156 -4.95 -6.39 -6.92
C ALA A 156 -5.00 -5.41 -8.11
N ALA A 157 -4.62 -4.14 -7.91
CA ALA A 157 -4.56 -3.16 -8.99
C ALA A 157 -3.47 -3.49 -10.02
N VAL A 158 -2.32 -4.01 -9.60
CA VAL A 158 -1.27 -4.54 -10.50
C VAL A 158 -1.82 -5.68 -11.35
N THR A 159 -2.45 -6.67 -10.70
CA THR A 159 -3.06 -7.81 -11.41
C THR A 159 -4.11 -7.35 -12.41
N LEU A 160 -5.04 -6.48 -12.00
CA LEU A 160 -6.08 -5.96 -12.89
C LEU A 160 -5.49 -5.16 -14.05
N GLY A 161 -4.50 -4.29 -13.79
CA GLY A 161 -3.85 -3.49 -14.82
C GLY A 161 -3.21 -4.36 -15.91
N LEU A 162 -2.48 -5.40 -15.50
CA LEU A 162 -1.83 -6.33 -16.43
C LEU A 162 -2.84 -7.19 -17.21
N MET A 163 -3.89 -7.69 -16.56
CA MET A 163 -4.97 -8.40 -17.25
C MET A 163 -5.68 -7.53 -18.29
N LEU A 164 -5.97 -6.27 -17.96
CA LEU A 164 -6.56 -5.30 -18.89
C LEU A 164 -5.59 -4.94 -20.03
N ALA A 165 -4.28 -4.98 -19.77
CA ALA A 165 -3.24 -4.89 -20.79
C ALA A 165 -3.04 -6.19 -21.59
N GLY A 166 -3.87 -7.21 -21.40
CA GLY A 166 -3.89 -8.43 -22.21
C GLY A 166 -2.70 -9.37 -21.98
N THR A 167 -2.00 -9.27 -20.85
CA THR A 167 -0.94 -10.24 -20.50
C THR A 167 -1.54 -11.54 -19.98
N GLU A 168 -0.71 -12.58 -19.89
CA GLU A 168 -1.08 -13.88 -19.33
C GLU A 168 -1.58 -13.74 -17.88
N THR A 169 -2.71 -14.40 -17.58
CA THR A 169 -3.48 -14.20 -16.34
C THR A 169 -2.70 -14.70 -15.11
N THR A 170 -2.01 -15.84 -15.22
CA THR A 170 -1.26 -16.42 -14.09
C THR A 170 -0.09 -15.52 -13.71
N GLY A 171 0.69 -15.07 -14.69
CA GLY A 171 1.78 -14.09 -14.49
C GLY A 171 1.30 -12.78 -13.86
N ALA A 172 0.16 -12.24 -14.32
CA ALA A 172 -0.43 -11.02 -13.75
C ALA A 172 -0.83 -11.19 -12.28
N VAL A 173 -1.40 -12.35 -11.90
CA VAL A 173 -1.74 -12.67 -10.50
C VAL A 173 -0.47 -12.81 -9.66
N LEU A 174 0.51 -13.59 -10.13
CA LEU A 174 1.76 -13.80 -9.42
C LEU A 174 2.53 -12.50 -9.18
N PHE A 175 2.58 -11.62 -10.19
CA PHE A 175 3.25 -10.33 -10.05
C PHE A 175 2.51 -9.40 -9.09
N GLY A 176 1.18 -9.35 -9.14
CA GLY A 176 0.39 -8.59 -8.16
C GLY A 176 0.55 -9.11 -6.73
N LEU A 177 0.60 -10.43 -6.54
CA LEU A 177 0.91 -11.06 -5.24
C LEU A 177 2.32 -10.70 -4.75
N LEU A 178 3.31 -10.69 -5.65
CA LEU A 178 4.68 -10.29 -5.33
C LEU A 178 4.70 -8.84 -4.84
N VAL A 179 4.15 -7.91 -5.61
CA VAL A 179 4.14 -6.47 -5.27
C VAL A 179 3.35 -6.21 -3.98
N GLY A 180 2.15 -6.80 -3.86
CA GLY A 180 1.33 -6.69 -2.65
C GLY A 180 2.02 -7.29 -1.43
N GLY A 181 2.66 -8.45 -1.60
CA GLY A 181 3.44 -9.15 -0.58
C GLY A 181 4.65 -8.36 -0.09
N THR A 182 5.42 -7.73 -1.00
CA THR A 182 6.50 -6.81 -0.63
C THR A 182 5.97 -5.63 0.19
N GLY A 183 4.81 -5.10 -0.18
CA GLY A 183 4.11 -4.09 0.63
C GLY A 183 3.77 -4.61 2.03
N MET A 184 3.29 -5.84 2.16
CA MET A 184 2.99 -6.44 3.48
C MET A 184 4.24 -6.60 4.34
N VAL A 185 5.38 -6.99 3.74
CA VAL A 185 6.68 -7.05 4.43
C VAL A 185 7.07 -5.65 4.91
N GLY A 186 6.99 -4.63 4.06
CA GLY A 186 7.25 -3.24 4.44
C GLY A 186 6.34 -2.73 5.56
N ALA A 187 5.04 -3.07 5.53
CA ALA A 187 4.11 -2.74 6.58
C ALA A 187 4.51 -3.37 7.93
N GLY A 188 4.93 -4.64 7.90
CA GLY A 188 5.44 -5.37 9.07
C GLY A 188 6.71 -4.73 9.63
N LEU A 189 7.69 -4.44 8.77
CA LEU A 189 8.95 -3.77 9.17
C LEU A 189 8.67 -2.39 9.79
N GLY A 190 7.81 -1.59 9.17
CA GLY A 190 7.43 -0.28 9.70
C GLY A 190 6.71 -0.37 11.05
N ALA A 191 5.84 -1.37 11.23
CA ALA A 191 5.16 -1.60 12.50
C ALA A 191 6.12 -2.04 13.60
N VAL A 192 7.04 -2.98 13.33
CA VAL A 192 8.07 -3.41 14.29
C VAL A 192 8.99 -2.25 14.65
N ALA A 193 9.50 -1.52 13.66
CA ALA A 193 10.36 -0.36 13.87
C ALA A 193 9.68 0.73 14.73
N ALA A 194 8.38 0.96 14.51
CA ALA A 194 7.58 1.91 15.28
C ALA A 194 7.39 1.52 16.75
N GLN A 195 7.53 0.24 17.10
CA GLN A 195 7.51 -0.21 18.50
C GLN A 195 8.90 -0.17 19.15
N LEU A 196 9.98 -0.24 18.36
CA LEU A 196 11.35 -0.22 18.87
C LEU A 196 11.89 1.19 19.13
N LEU A 197 11.40 2.18 18.37
CA LEU A 197 11.96 3.54 18.37
C LEU A 197 10.92 4.58 18.84
N PRO A 198 11.34 5.58 19.65
CA PRO A 198 10.44 6.58 20.21
C PRO A 198 10.05 7.68 19.22
N GLU A 199 10.71 7.75 18.06
CA GLU A 199 10.46 8.76 17.03
C GLU A 199 10.06 8.13 15.70
N ARG A 200 9.04 8.69 15.05
CA ARG A 200 8.52 8.24 13.75
C ARG A 200 9.58 8.34 12.67
N ARG A 201 10.39 9.41 12.69
CA ARG A 201 11.47 9.60 11.71
C ARG A 201 12.51 8.49 11.84
N ALA A 202 12.93 8.17 13.05
CA ALA A 202 13.87 7.08 13.32
C ALA A 202 13.28 5.72 12.94
N ALA A 203 12.03 5.44 13.33
CA ALA A 203 11.32 4.21 12.97
C ALA A 203 11.19 4.03 11.45
N SER A 204 10.88 5.11 10.74
CA SER A 204 10.80 5.09 9.27
C SER A 204 12.17 4.83 8.63
N GLY A 205 13.22 5.47 9.15
CA GLY A 205 14.59 5.24 8.68
C GLY A 205 15.03 3.78 8.88
N LEU A 206 14.80 3.20 10.07
CA LEU A 206 15.11 1.81 10.36
C LEU A 206 14.34 0.85 9.43
N GLY A 207 13.02 1.04 9.31
CA GLY A 207 12.18 0.18 8.48
C GLY A 207 12.57 0.21 7.00
N VAL A 208 12.94 1.38 6.47
CA VAL A 208 13.40 1.52 5.08
C VAL A 208 14.82 0.97 4.91
N ALA A 209 15.70 1.10 5.90
CA ALA A 209 17.07 0.59 5.80
C ALA A 209 17.15 -0.94 5.79
N VAL A 210 16.17 -1.62 6.39
CA VAL A 210 16.10 -3.10 6.43
C VAL A 210 15.39 -3.68 5.20
N LEU A 211 14.47 -2.93 4.60
CA LEU A 211 13.68 -3.34 3.43
C LEU A 211 14.55 -3.56 2.19
#